data_AF-A0A449IPI5-F1
#
_entry.id   AF-A0A449IPI5-F1
#
_cell.length_a   1.000
_cell.length_b   1.000
_cell.length_c   1.000
_cell.angle_alpha   90.00
_cell.angle_beta   90.00
_cell.angle_gamma   90.00
#
_symmetry.space_group_name_H-M   'P 1'
#
loop_
_entity.id
_entity.type
_entity.pdbx_description
1 polymer ?
#
loop_
_entity_poly.entity_id
_entity_poly.type
_entity_poly.pdbx_seq_one_letter_code
_entity_poly.pdbx_strand_id
1 'polypeptide(L)'
;MATCGEVLVKLLEAYGVEQVFGIPGVHTVELYRGLAGSTINHISPRHEQGAGFMADGYARTSGKPGVCFIITGPGMTNITTAMGQAYGDSIPMLVISSVQSRSQLGGGRGKLHELPNQSALVAGVAAFSHTLMSATELPGVLARAFALFQAGRPRPVHIEIPLDVLVENADALLASLPVSIARPGAAPAAIEQMGQLLAQAKHPLILAGGGAIDAAPALLQLAERLGAPVALTINAKGMLPSSHPLLIGSTQTLVATRALVAEADVVLAIGTELAETDYDVTFAGGFEIPGALLRIDIDPDQTVRNYPPTLALVADANLASEALVASLAQLPARDPQWGAVRVSRLQTQLATEWDAPTRAQTRFLQAVFDVLPDAVCVGDSTQPVYTGNLTFNPEQPRRWFNSSTGYGTLGYALPAAVGAWLGRRANGKTGGPVLCLIGDGGLQFTLAELASAVEAQTPIIVLLWNNQGYGEIKKYMLNRAIEPVGVDIYTPDFIAVAKALGCAAQVVEGEAQLRAALASAADRQGPSVIEIDEARWQELLTL
;
A
#
# COMPACT_ATOMS: atom_id res chain seq x y z
N MET A 1 1.29 14.79 -37.69
CA MET A 1 2.16 15.44 -36.69
C MET A 1 1.71 14.93 -35.34
N ALA A 2 2.60 14.29 -34.60
CA ALA A 2 2.34 13.83 -33.25
C ALA A 2 2.38 15.01 -32.28
N THR A 3 1.40 15.06 -31.40
CA THR A 3 1.31 16.02 -30.29
C THR A 3 2.13 15.55 -29.09
N CYS A 4 2.43 16.46 -28.17
CA CYS A 4 3.03 16.10 -26.88
C CYS A 4 2.21 15.05 -26.12
N GLY A 5 0.87 15.13 -26.16
CA GLY A 5 -0.02 14.13 -25.55
C GLY A 5 0.15 12.72 -26.12
N GLU A 6 0.25 12.59 -27.45
CA GLU A 6 0.50 11.29 -28.11
C GLU A 6 1.89 10.73 -27.79
N VAL A 7 2.92 11.59 -27.76
CA VAL A 7 4.29 11.17 -27.40
C VAL A 7 4.38 10.74 -25.95
N LEU A 8 3.69 11.43 -25.02
CA LEU A 8 3.60 11.03 -23.62
C LEU A 8 3.06 9.61 -23.49
N VAL A 9 1.93 9.29 -24.14
CA VAL A 9 1.33 7.95 -24.05
C VAL A 9 2.30 6.89 -24.61
N LYS A 10 2.95 7.13 -25.75
CA LYS A 10 3.97 6.23 -26.30
C LYS A 10 5.15 6.00 -25.36
N LEU A 11 5.61 7.06 -24.69
CA LEU A 11 6.68 6.93 -23.70
C LEU A 11 6.22 6.12 -22.49
N LEU A 12 5.00 6.32 -22.00
CA LEU A 12 4.45 5.52 -20.91
C LEU A 12 4.37 4.03 -21.29
N GLU A 13 3.94 3.69 -22.51
CA GLU A 13 4.00 2.32 -23.02
C GLU A 13 5.43 1.75 -23.00
N ALA A 14 6.41 2.55 -23.45
CA ALA A 14 7.80 2.14 -23.45
C ALA A 14 8.36 1.92 -22.03
N TYR A 15 7.89 2.70 -21.05
CA TYR A 15 8.17 2.49 -19.62
C TYR A 15 7.40 1.29 -19.02
N GLY A 16 6.58 0.59 -19.81
CA GLY A 16 5.85 -0.60 -19.39
C GLY A 16 4.56 -0.31 -18.61
N VAL A 17 4.00 0.90 -18.75
CA VAL A 17 2.69 1.26 -18.20
C VAL A 17 1.60 0.52 -18.98
N GLU A 18 0.71 -0.13 -18.26
CA GLU A 18 -0.40 -0.91 -18.84
C GLU A 18 -1.78 -0.37 -18.46
N GLN A 19 -1.86 0.39 -17.36
CA GLN A 19 -3.10 0.91 -16.81
C GLN A 19 -2.96 2.40 -16.56
N VAL A 20 -3.99 3.17 -16.94
CA VAL A 20 -4.13 4.57 -16.57
C VAL A 20 -5.52 4.78 -15.96
N PHE A 21 -5.55 5.49 -14.83
CA PHE A 21 -6.78 5.82 -14.10
C PHE A 21 -7.09 7.31 -14.30
N GLY A 22 -8.25 7.65 -14.85
CA GLY A 22 -8.55 9.06 -15.12
C GLY A 22 -9.98 9.33 -15.54
N ILE A 23 -10.38 10.60 -15.40
CA ILE A 23 -11.67 11.09 -15.88
C ILE A 23 -11.40 12.03 -17.05
N PRO A 24 -11.93 11.75 -18.26
CA PRO A 24 -11.73 12.63 -19.39
C PRO A 24 -12.45 13.96 -19.17
N GLY A 25 -11.81 15.05 -19.56
CA GLY A 25 -12.43 16.37 -19.58
C GLY A 25 -11.78 17.30 -20.58
N VAL A 26 -12.36 18.49 -20.74
CA VAL A 26 -11.98 19.45 -21.79
C VAL A 26 -10.50 19.82 -21.80
N HIS A 27 -9.84 19.84 -20.63
CA HIS A 27 -8.42 20.18 -20.50
C HIS A 27 -7.48 18.96 -20.64
N THR A 28 -7.98 17.72 -20.55
CA THR A 28 -7.19 16.48 -20.65
C THR A 28 -7.45 15.71 -21.93
N VAL A 29 -8.40 16.12 -22.77
CA VAL A 29 -8.84 15.39 -23.98
C VAL A 29 -7.69 15.03 -24.94
N GLU A 30 -6.64 15.84 -25.01
CA GLU A 30 -5.48 15.56 -25.86
C GLU A 30 -4.63 14.38 -25.34
N LEU A 31 -4.67 14.07 -24.05
CA LEU A 31 -4.08 12.84 -23.51
C LEU A 31 -4.82 11.60 -24.05
N TYR A 32 -6.14 11.70 -24.22
CA TYR A 32 -6.99 10.60 -24.72
C TYR A 32 -6.82 10.35 -26.21
N ARG A 33 -6.36 11.35 -26.99
CA ARG A 33 -5.93 11.14 -28.38
C ARG A 33 -4.80 10.12 -28.44
N GLY A 34 -3.82 10.23 -27.54
CA GLY A 34 -2.73 9.26 -27.40
C GLY A 34 -3.24 7.88 -26.97
N LEU A 35 -4.14 7.83 -25.99
CA LEU A 35 -4.68 6.56 -25.47
C LEU A 35 -5.44 5.76 -26.53
N ALA A 36 -6.18 6.42 -27.43
CA ALA A 36 -7.00 5.76 -28.45
C ALA A 36 -6.19 4.84 -29.39
N GLY A 37 -4.89 5.10 -29.57
CA GLY A 37 -3.99 4.27 -30.37
C GLY A 37 -3.02 3.40 -29.57
N SER A 38 -3.17 3.35 -28.24
CA SER A 38 -2.22 2.69 -27.34
C SER A 38 -2.71 1.33 -26.87
N THR A 39 -1.79 0.55 -26.30
CA THR A 39 -2.05 -0.70 -25.58
C THR A 39 -2.40 -0.48 -24.10
N ILE A 40 -2.32 0.77 -23.62
CA ILE A 40 -2.68 1.15 -22.25
C ILE A 40 -4.20 1.04 -22.09
N ASN A 41 -4.63 0.28 -21.09
CA ASN A 41 -6.02 0.19 -20.74
C ASN A 41 -6.41 1.35 -19.81
N HIS A 42 -7.47 2.06 -20.17
CA HIS A 42 -7.99 3.19 -19.40
C HIS A 42 -9.11 2.73 -18.46
N ILE A 43 -9.02 3.11 -17.20
CA ILE A 43 -10.05 2.86 -16.19
C ILE A 43 -10.65 4.19 -15.76
N SER A 44 -11.98 4.29 -15.87
CA SER A 44 -12.72 5.50 -15.50
C SER A 44 -13.26 5.40 -14.07
N PRO A 45 -12.65 6.08 -13.08
CA PRO A 45 -13.22 6.18 -11.75
C PRO A 45 -14.43 7.13 -11.75
N ARG A 46 -15.15 7.21 -10.64
CA ARG A 46 -16.24 8.20 -10.44
C ARG A 46 -15.78 9.43 -9.67
N HIS A 47 -14.59 9.40 -9.10
CA HIS A 47 -13.93 10.53 -8.46
C HIS A 47 -12.40 10.43 -8.62
N GLU A 48 -11.67 11.55 -8.69
CA GLU A 48 -10.21 11.53 -8.83
C GLU A 48 -9.49 10.93 -7.61
N GLN A 49 -10.11 10.98 -6.43
CA GLN A 49 -9.68 10.21 -5.26
C GLN A 49 -9.66 8.70 -5.57
N GLY A 50 -10.71 8.20 -6.24
CA GLY A 50 -10.79 6.82 -6.71
C GLY A 50 -9.66 6.50 -7.70
N ALA A 51 -9.32 7.43 -8.60
CA ALA A 51 -8.19 7.28 -9.52
C ALA A 51 -6.86 7.03 -8.79
N GLY A 52 -6.57 7.86 -7.79
CA GLY A 52 -5.35 7.75 -7.00
C GLY A 52 -5.31 6.47 -6.16
N PHE A 53 -6.40 6.08 -5.53
CA PHE A 53 -6.45 4.84 -4.75
C PHE A 53 -6.38 3.58 -5.63
N MET A 54 -6.97 3.58 -6.83
CA MET A 54 -6.75 2.52 -7.82
C MET A 54 -5.28 2.43 -8.24
N ALA A 55 -4.62 3.56 -8.51
CA ALA A 55 -3.20 3.59 -8.83
C ALA A 55 -2.34 3.03 -7.69
N ASP A 56 -2.69 3.33 -6.43
CA ASP A 56 -2.02 2.78 -5.25
C ASP A 56 -2.12 1.25 -5.18
N GLY A 57 -3.35 0.73 -5.22
CA GLY A 57 -3.59 -0.72 -5.18
C GLY A 57 -2.93 -1.45 -6.35
N TYR A 58 -2.97 -0.86 -7.55
CA TYR A 58 -2.27 -1.38 -8.74
C TYR A 58 -0.77 -1.49 -8.50
N ALA A 59 -0.15 -0.44 -7.94
CA ALA A 59 1.29 -0.43 -7.71
C ALA A 59 1.74 -1.50 -6.72
N ARG A 60 0.95 -1.72 -5.66
CA ARG A 60 1.27 -2.72 -4.63
C ARG A 60 1.27 -4.16 -5.14
N THR A 61 0.36 -4.52 -6.04
CA THR A 61 0.26 -5.90 -6.56
C THR A 61 1.00 -6.13 -7.87
N SER A 62 1.21 -5.10 -8.68
CA SER A 62 1.98 -5.18 -9.91
C SER A 62 3.49 -5.01 -9.69
N GLY A 63 3.90 -4.20 -8.71
CA GLY A 63 5.28 -3.72 -8.58
C GLY A 63 5.66 -2.63 -9.60
N LYS A 64 4.69 -2.14 -10.39
CA LYS A 64 4.86 -1.07 -11.38
C LYS A 64 4.23 0.23 -10.87
N PRO A 65 4.65 1.42 -11.36
CA PRO A 65 4.00 2.67 -10.98
C PRO A 65 2.53 2.70 -11.39
N GLY A 66 1.65 3.20 -10.52
CA GLY A 66 0.28 3.53 -10.88
C GLY A 66 0.22 4.91 -11.56
N VAL A 67 -0.48 5.02 -12.68
CA VAL A 67 -0.53 6.27 -13.47
C VAL A 67 -1.92 6.87 -13.47
N CYS A 68 -2.02 8.16 -13.13
CA CYS A 68 -3.27 8.91 -13.09
C CYS A 68 -3.27 10.03 -14.13
N PHE A 69 -4.37 10.17 -14.90
CA PHE A 69 -4.62 11.32 -15.76
C PHE A 69 -5.70 12.20 -15.14
N ILE A 70 -5.29 13.38 -14.69
CA ILE A 70 -6.11 14.26 -13.84
C ILE A 70 -6.33 15.61 -14.50
N ILE A 71 -7.55 16.13 -14.39
CA ILE A 71 -7.87 17.45 -14.91
C ILE A 71 -7.33 18.56 -14.01
N THR A 72 -7.03 19.71 -14.61
CA THR A 72 -6.76 20.98 -13.90
C THR A 72 -7.73 21.23 -12.74
N GLY A 73 -7.30 21.98 -11.73
CA GLY A 73 -8.21 22.61 -10.78
C GLY A 73 -8.90 21.59 -9.86
N PRO A 74 -10.24 21.41 -9.96
CA PRO A 74 -10.98 20.51 -9.07
C PRO A 74 -10.43 19.07 -9.08
N GLY A 75 -9.97 18.57 -10.23
CA GLY A 75 -9.39 17.22 -10.30
C GLY A 75 -8.15 17.08 -9.42
N MET A 76 -7.31 18.12 -9.40
CA MET A 76 -6.13 18.14 -8.54
C MET A 76 -6.47 18.21 -7.06
N THR A 77 -7.45 19.03 -6.67
CA THR A 77 -7.90 19.06 -5.27
C THR A 77 -8.50 17.71 -4.85
N ASN A 78 -9.22 17.03 -5.74
CA ASN A 78 -9.86 15.74 -5.48
C ASN A 78 -8.87 14.58 -5.32
N ILE A 79 -7.74 14.57 -6.05
CA ILE A 79 -6.74 13.49 -5.94
C ILE A 79 -5.78 13.68 -4.76
N THR A 80 -5.61 14.89 -4.23
CA THR A 80 -4.57 15.20 -3.23
C THR A 80 -4.55 14.27 -2.01
N THR A 81 -5.72 13.85 -1.52
CA THR A 81 -5.83 12.87 -0.43
C THR A 81 -5.21 11.52 -0.80
N ALA A 82 -5.48 11.02 -2.01
CA ALA A 82 -4.90 9.77 -2.48
C ALA A 82 -3.39 9.88 -2.73
N MET A 83 -2.93 11.05 -3.19
CA MET A 83 -1.49 11.34 -3.24
C MET A 83 -0.89 11.35 -1.82
N GLY A 84 -1.57 11.92 -0.81
CA GLY A 84 -1.09 11.90 0.57
C GLY A 84 -0.92 10.49 1.12
N GLN A 85 -1.90 9.62 0.89
CA GLN A 85 -1.81 8.19 1.24
C GLN A 85 -0.62 7.52 0.57
N ALA A 86 -0.53 7.63 -0.76
CA ALA A 86 0.56 7.04 -1.55
C ALA A 86 1.93 7.63 -1.18
N TYR A 87 1.97 8.92 -0.80
CA TYR A 87 3.16 9.53 -0.26
C TYR A 87 3.54 8.79 1.01
N GLY A 88 2.71 8.82 2.07
CA GLY A 88 2.99 8.17 3.35
C GLY A 88 3.51 6.73 3.22
N ASP A 89 2.88 5.94 2.36
CA ASP A 89 3.17 4.52 2.19
C ASP A 89 4.27 4.20 1.16
N SER A 90 4.92 5.23 0.61
CA SER A 90 6.02 5.11 -0.36
C SER A 90 5.64 4.40 -1.66
N ILE A 91 4.50 4.79 -2.22
CA ILE A 91 3.91 4.16 -3.40
C ILE A 91 4.35 4.92 -4.67
N PRO A 92 4.85 4.21 -5.71
CA PRO A 92 5.18 4.83 -6.98
C PRO A 92 3.90 5.21 -7.73
N MET A 93 3.56 6.50 -7.69
CA MET A 93 2.39 7.05 -8.37
C MET A 93 2.82 8.18 -9.30
N LEU A 94 2.44 8.12 -10.56
CA LEU A 94 2.66 9.20 -11.53
C LEU A 94 1.33 9.90 -11.82
N VAL A 95 1.21 11.14 -11.37
CA VAL A 95 0.05 11.99 -11.65
C VAL A 95 0.41 12.93 -12.79
N ILE A 96 -0.19 12.70 -13.96
CA ILE A 96 -0.11 13.64 -15.08
C ILE A 96 -1.38 14.48 -15.06
N SER A 97 -1.20 15.79 -15.07
CA SER A 97 -2.32 16.72 -15.16
C SER A 97 -2.17 17.71 -16.30
N SER A 98 -3.28 18.33 -16.66
CA SER A 98 -3.25 19.58 -17.42
C SER A 98 -3.06 20.77 -16.47
N VAL A 99 -2.65 21.91 -17.03
CA VAL A 99 -2.73 23.25 -16.42
C VAL A 99 -3.08 24.27 -17.51
N GLN A 100 -3.50 25.48 -17.15
CA GLN A 100 -3.81 26.52 -18.15
C GLN A 100 -2.63 26.82 -19.08
N SER A 101 -2.90 27.35 -20.26
CA SER A 101 -1.85 27.68 -21.22
C SER A 101 -0.77 28.58 -20.62
N ARG A 102 0.47 28.47 -21.10
CA ARG A 102 1.65 29.19 -20.55
C ARG A 102 1.41 30.69 -20.34
N SER A 103 0.72 31.35 -21.27
CA SER A 103 0.39 32.79 -21.20
C SER A 103 -0.66 33.18 -20.14
N GLN A 104 -1.26 32.20 -19.47
CA GLN A 104 -2.35 32.35 -18.51
C GLN A 104 -1.98 31.86 -17.10
N LEU A 105 -0.83 31.21 -16.93
CA LEU A 105 -0.39 30.66 -15.65
C LEU A 105 -0.30 31.75 -14.57
N GLY A 106 -0.92 31.51 -13.42
CA GLY A 106 -0.94 32.45 -12.29
C GLY A 106 -1.58 33.81 -12.58
N GLY A 107 -2.35 33.92 -13.67
CA GLY A 107 -2.88 35.19 -14.14
C GLY A 107 -4.03 35.76 -13.30
N GLY A 108 -4.73 34.91 -12.53
CA GLY A 108 -5.85 35.31 -11.67
C GLY A 108 -7.05 35.85 -12.44
N ARG A 109 -7.29 35.35 -13.66
CA ARG A 109 -8.26 35.95 -14.61
C ARG A 109 -9.64 35.29 -14.58
N GLY A 110 -9.89 34.39 -13.63
CA GLY A 110 -11.14 33.64 -13.51
C GLY A 110 -11.33 32.62 -14.64
N LYS A 111 -10.25 32.00 -15.12
CA LYS A 111 -10.35 30.93 -16.14
C LYS A 111 -10.99 29.68 -15.55
N LEU A 112 -11.62 28.89 -16.43
CA LEU A 112 -12.17 27.60 -16.05
C LEU A 112 -11.08 26.77 -15.37
N HIS A 113 -11.37 26.22 -14.19
CA HIS A 113 -10.46 25.40 -13.38
C HIS A 113 -9.15 26.09 -12.94
N GLU A 114 -9.09 27.42 -12.95
CA GLU A 114 -7.88 28.16 -12.53
C GLU A 114 -7.61 27.99 -11.03
N LEU A 115 -6.40 27.54 -10.70
CA LEU A 115 -5.81 27.61 -9.37
C LEU A 115 -4.71 28.68 -9.36
N PRO A 116 -4.47 29.35 -8.21
CA PRO A 116 -3.35 30.29 -8.09
C PRO A 116 -1.99 29.64 -8.42
N ASN A 117 -1.78 28.42 -7.93
CA ASN A 117 -0.60 27.61 -8.23
C ASN A 117 -0.90 26.12 -7.93
N GLN A 118 -1.06 25.33 -8.99
CA GLN A 118 -1.38 23.91 -8.89
C GLN A 118 -0.18 23.08 -8.39
N SER A 119 1.04 23.40 -8.82
CA SER A 119 2.26 22.77 -8.29
C SER A 119 2.45 23.01 -6.79
N ALA A 120 2.13 24.20 -6.28
CA ALA A 120 2.23 24.51 -4.85
C ALA A 120 1.19 23.74 -4.02
N LEU A 121 -0.02 23.54 -4.54
CA LEU A 121 -1.07 22.74 -3.89
C LEU A 121 -0.59 21.32 -3.57
N VAL A 122 0.15 20.68 -4.48
CA VAL A 122 0.56 19.28 -4.33
C VAL A 122 1.97 19.09 -3.75
N ALA A 123 2.69 20.17 -3.45
CA ALA A 123 4.08 20.11 -3.00
C ALA A 123 4.27 19.32 -1.69
N GLY A 124 3.24 19.23 -0.84
CA GLY A 124 3.26 18.44 0.39
C GLY A 124 2.93 16.95 0.23
N VAL A 125 2.45 16.54 -0.95
CA VAL A 125 1.97 15.16 -1.23
C VAL A 125 2.64 14.54 -2.45
N ALA A 126 3.67 15.18 -3.00
CA ALA A 126 4.48 14.67 -4.09
C ALA A 126 5.97 14.82 -3.75
N ALA A 127 6.80 13.85 -4.17
CA ALA A 127 8.25 14.01 -4.08
C ALA A 127 8.75 15.19 -4.92
N PHE A 128 8.11 15.43 -6.07
CA PHE A 128 8.23 16.67 -6.78
C PHE A 128 6.99 16.95 -7.65
N SER A 129 6.78 18.23 -7.94
CA SER A 129 5.91 18.71 -9.00
C SER A 129 6.75 19.34 -10.11
N HIS A 130 6.36 19.18 -11.37
CA HIS A 130 7.03 19.81 -12.51
C HIS A 130 6.04 20.32 -13.55
N THR A 131 6.14 21.60 -13.91
CA THR A 131 5.39 22.20 -15.02
C THR A 131 6.19 22.04 -16.31
N LEU A 132 5.64 21.29 -17.27
CA LEU A 132 6.29 21.03 -18.56
C LEU A 132 6.15 22.26 -19.48
N MET A 133 7.23 23.01 -19.70
CA MET A 133 7.15 24.30 -20.43
C MET A 133 7.36 24.16 -21.95
N SER A 134 7.88 23.02 -22.41
CA SER A 134 7.94 22.60 -23.82
C SER A 134 7.82 21.09 -23.93
N ALA A 135 7.30 20.60 -25.06
CA ALA A 135 7.24 19.17 -25.34
C ALA A 135 8.63 18.50 -25.25
N THR A 136 9.70 19.23 -25.61
CA THR A 136 11.09 18.73 -25.62
C THR A 136 11.63 18.29 -24.26
N GLU A 137 11.04 18.78 -23.16
CA GLU A 137 11.43 18.42 -21.79
C GLU A 137 10.88 17.04 -21.37
N LEU A 138 9.84 16.56 -22.06
CA LEU A 138 9.03 15.40 -21.65
C LEU A 138 9.87 14.13 -21.37
N PRO A 139 10.81 13.70 -22.25
CA PRO A 139 11.60 12.51 -21.97
C PRO A 139 12.45 12.63 -20.70
N GLY A 140 13.05 13.81 -20.47
CA GLY A 140 13.90 14.06 -19.32
C GLY A 140 13.13 14.08 -17.99
N VAL A 141 11.95 14.69 -17.99
CA VAL A 141 11.10 14.75 -16.79
C VAL A 141 10.54 13.37 -16.43
N LEU A 142 10.11 12.58 -17.43
CA LEU A 142 9.70 11.19 -17.21
C LEU A 142 10.87 10.34 -16.71
N ALA A 143 12.07 10.48 -17.30
CA ALA A 143 13.26 9.77 -16.83
C ALA A 143 13.56 10.07 -15.35
N ARG A 144 13.41 11.33 -14.91
CA ARG A 144 13.56 11.71 -13.51
C ARG A 144 12.51 11.05 -12.60
N ALA A 145 11.25 11.00 -13.03
CA ALA A 145 10.18 10.36 -12.27
C ALA A 145 10.45 8.85 -12.10
N PHE A 146 10.75 8.16 -13.20
CA PHE A 146 11.01 6.72 -13.18
C PHE A 146 12.32 6.34 -12.47
N ALA A 147 13.33 7.22 -12.49
CA ALA A 147 14.53 7.07 -11.67
C ALA A 147 14.19 7.02 -10.18
N LEU A 148 13.35 7.94 -9.69
CA LEU A 148 12.89 7.93 -8.30
C LEU A 148 12.16 6.62 -7.95
N PHE A 149 11.29 6.15 -8.83
CA PHE A 149 10.55 4.89 -8.61
C PHE A 149 11.45 3.65 -8.60
N GLN A 150 12.56 3.66 -9.35
CA GLN A 150 13.46 2.50 -9.49
C GLN A 150 14.53 2.43 -8.41
N ALA A 151 15.13 3.56 -8.03
CA ALA A 151 16.36 3.59 -7.23
C ALA A 151 16.33 4.54 -6.03
N GLY A 152 15.23 5.24 -5.81
CA GLY A 152 15.00 6.04 -4.59
C GLY A 152 13.86 5.47 -3.76
N ARG A 153 13.45 6.23 -2.75
CA ARG A 153 12.21 5.95 -2.02
C ARG A 153 11.01 6.38 -2.89
N PRO A 154 10.18 5.46 -3.39
CA PRO A 154 9.08 5.84 -4.26
C PRO A 154 8.07 6.70 -3.49
N ARG A 155 7.50 7.67 -4.19
CA ARG A 155 6.46 8.61 -3.72
C ARG A 155 5.70 9.10 -4.94
N PRO A 156 4.53 9.74 -4.79
CA PRO A 156 3.86 10.38 -5.91
C PRO A 156 4.75 11.43 -6.59
N VAL A 157 4.68 11.47 -7.90
CA VAL A 157 5.29 12.49 -8.74
C VAL A 157 4.18 13.17 -9.52
N HIS A 158 4.17 14.50 -9.53
CA HIS A 158 3.24 15.29 -10.33
C HIS A 158 3.95 15.95 -11.52
N ILE A 159 3.39 15.79 -12.71
CA ILE A 159 3.80 16.52 -13.91
C ILE A 159 2.56 17.21 -14.47
N GLU A 160 2.56 18.53 -14.48
CA GLU A 160 1.48 19.31 -15.10
C GLU A 160 1.92 19.83 -16.46
N ILE A 161 1.01 19.76 -17.44
CA ILE A 161 1.28 20.12 -18.83
C ILE A 161 0.31 21.24 -19.25
N PRO A 162 0.80 22.44 -19.60
CA PRO A 162 -0.03 23.51 -20.13
C PRO A 162 -0.81 23.08 -21.36
N LEU A 163 -2.05 23.57 -21.51
CA LEU A 163 -2.92 23.21 -22.64
C LEU A 163 -2.28 23.44 -24.01
N ASP A 164 -1.49 24.51 -24.17
CA ASP A 164 -0.80 24.81 -25.42
C ASP A 164 0.44 23.94 -25.65
N VAL A 165 1.01 23.36 -24.59
CA VAL A 165 2.13 22.40 -24.68
C VAL A 165 1.61 21.00 -25.01
N LEU A 166 0.43 20.60 -24.51
CA LEU A 166 -0.20 19.31 -24.84
C LEU A 166 -0.35 19.08 -26.35
N VAL A 167 -0.62 20.15 -27.10
CA VAL A 167 -0.81 20.15 -28.56
C VAL A 167 0.44 20.59 -29.34
N GLU A 168 1.55 20.89 -28.67
CA GLU A 168 2.80 21.28 -29.31
C GLU A 168 3.31 20.11 -30.18
N ASN A 169 3.89 20.43 -31.35
CA ASN A 169 4.46 19.41 -32.22
C ASN A 169 5.62 18.70 -31.51
N ALA A 170 5.55 17.37 -31.46
CA ALA A 170 6.52 16.52 -30.78
C ALA A 170 7.04 15.40 -31.69
N ASP A 171 6.98 15.55 -33.02
CA ASP A 171 7.40 14.51 -33.98
C ASP A 171 8.85 14.06 -33.73
N ALA A 172 9.74 15.00 -33.40
CA ALA A 172 11.14 14.73 -33.09
C ALA A 172 11.36 13.83 -31.87
N LEU A 173 10.36 13.70 -31.00
CA LEU A 173 10.44 12.94 -29.75
C LEU A 173 9.87 11.52 -29.86
N LEU A 174 9.28 11.14 -31.00
CA LEU A 174 8.73 9.80 -31.23
C LEU A 174 9.76 8.68 -31.08
N ALA A 175 11.04 8.97 -31.30
CA ALA A 175 12.15 8.04 -31.14
C ALA A 175 12.76 8.04 -29.72
N SER A 176 12.21 8.81 -28.79
CA SER A 176 12.70 8.87 -27.40
C SER A 176 12.50 7.51 -26.71
N LEU A 177 13.50 7.08 -25.96
CA LEU A 177 13.48 5.81 -25.25
C LEU A 177 13.49 6.03 -23.73
N PRO A 178 12.88 5.11 -22.96
CA PRO A 178 12.99 5.08 -21.52
C PRO A 178 14.44 5.07 -21.03
N VAL A 179 14.69 5.74 -19.90
CA VAL A 179 15.95 5.62 -19.17
C VAL A 179 15.74 4.68 -17.98
N SER A 180 16.50 3.59 -17.95
CA SER A 180 16.57 2.68 -16.82
C SER A 180 17.83 2.97 -16.01
N ILE A 181 17.72 2.92 -14.68
CA ILE A 181 18.85 3.17 -13.79
C ILE A 181 19.09 2.00 -12.85
N ALA A 182 20.35 1.80 -12.46
CA ALA A 182 20.71 0.78 -11.48
C ALA A 182 20.24 1.19 -10.08
N ARG A 183 19.79 0.20 -9.30
CA ARG A 183 19.49 0.38 -7.89
C ARG A 183 20.78 0.59 -7.08
N PRO A 184 20.72 1.32 -5.95
CA PRO A 184 21.91 1.53 -5.12
C PRO A 184 22.39 0.20 -4.52
N GLY A 185 23.64 -0.16 -4.86
CA GLY A 185 24.27 -1.38 -4.36
C GLY A 185 24.75 -1.25 -2.91
N ALA A 186 25.06 -2.38 -2.29
CA ALA A 186 25.56 -2.43 -0.93
C ALA A 186 27.08 -2.24 -0.86
N ALA A 187 27.55 -1.25 -0.09
CA ALA A 187 28.98 -0.99 0.08
C ALA A 187 29.68 -2.18 0.80
N PRO A 188 30.72 -2.80 0.20
CA PRO A 188 31.33 -4.01 0.75
C PRO A 188 31.84 -3.89 2.18
N ALA A 189 32.48 -2.77 2.52
CA ALA A 189 32.99 -2.53 3.88
C ALA A 189 31.87 -2.46 4.93
N ALA A 190 30.73 -1.84 4.59
CA ALA A 190 29.58 -1.79 5.50
C ALA A 190 28.95 -3.18 5.67
N ILE A 191 28.85 -3.96 4.58
CA ILE A 191 28.37 -5.35 4.62
C ILE A 191 29.26 -6.22 5.49
N GLU A 192 30.58 -6.10 5.36
CA GLU A 192 31.53 -6.84 6.20
C GLU A 192 31.36 -6.49 7.68
N GLN A 193 31.26 -5.21 8.02
CA GLN A 193 31.07 -4.74 9.40
C GLN A 193 29.73 -5.21 9.98
N MET A 194 28.63 -5.06 9.24
CA MET A 194 27.31 -5.56 9.64
C MET A 194 27.34 -7.09 9.82
N GLY A 195 27.96 -7.81 8.88
CA GLY A 195 28.13 -9.26 8.94
C GLY A 195 28.90 -9.71 10.19
N GLN A 196 29.97 -9.01 10.56
CA GLN A 196 30.73 -9.29 11.78
C GLN A 196 29.91 -9.08 13.05
N LEU A 197 29.15 -7.98 13.14
CA LEU A 197 28.27 -7.71 14.29
C LEU A 197 27.16 -8.77 14.41
N LEU A 198 26.52 -9.14 13.30
CA LEU A 198 25.49 -10.18 13.26
C LEU A 198 26.05 -11.57 13.62
N ALA A 199 27.27 -11.88 13.17
CA ALA A 199 27.97 -13.11 13.51
C ALA A 199 28.22 -13.25 15.01
N GLN A 200 28.58 -12.15 15.68
CA GLN A 200 28.95 -12.11 17.09
C GLN A 200 27.75 -11.93 18.04
N ALA A 201 26.58 -11.55 17.52
CA ALA A 201 25.37 -11.35 18.31
C ALA A 201 25.05 -12.59 19.17
N LYS A 202 24.42 -12.46 20.32
CA LYS A 202 23.90 -13.59 21.11
C LYS A 202 22.39 -13.70 20.95
N HIS A 203 21.74 -12.56 20.77
CA HIS A 203 20.29 -12.40 20.66
C HIS A 203 19.94 -11.56 19.41
N PRO A 204 20.25 -12.03 18.18
CA PRO A 204 19.93 -11.28 16.96
C PRO A 204 18.41 -11.24 16.74
N LEU A 205 17.92 -10.10 16.23
CA LEU A 205 16.53 -9.92 15.84
C LEU A 205 16.44 -9.11 14.55
N ILE A 206 15.47 -9.42 13.69
CA ILE A 206 15.23 -8.72 12.43
C ILE A 206 13.92 -7.93 12.52
N LEU A 207 13.98 -6.65 12.17
CA LEU A 207 12.83 -5.76 11.98
C LEU A 207 12.74 -5.42 10.49
N ALA A 208 11.73 -5.92 9.78
CA ALA A 208 11.60 -5.67 8.34
C ALA A 208 10.35 -4.85 8.01
N GLY A 209 10.54 -3.81 7.20
CA GLY A 209 9.51 -2.90 6.73
C GLY A 209 9.07 -3.15 5.29
N GLY A 210 8.04 -2.41 4.85
CA GLY A 210 7.52 -2.51 3.48
C GLY A 210 8.55 -2.22 2.40
N GLY A 211 9.59 -1.42 2.70
CA GLY A 211 10.71 -1.16 1.80
C GLY A 211 11.59 -2.40 1.53
N ALA A 212 11.45 -3.46 2.33
CA ALA A 212 12.14 -4.73 2.15
C ALA A 212 11.29 -5.79 1.44
N ILE A 213 10.04 -5.50 1.03
CA ILE A 213 9.08 -6.52 0.56
C ILE A 213 9.60 -7.40 -0.58
N ASP A 214 10.42 -6.85 -1.48
CA ASP A 214 11.03 -7.58 -2.60
C ASP A 214 12.26 -8.41 -2.20
N ALA A 215 12.77 -8.20 -0.99
CA ALA A 215 13.88 -8.95 -0.39
C ALA A 215 13.42 -10.21 0.37
N ALA A 216 12.14 -10.60 0.28
CA ALA A 216 11.58 -11.73 1.04
C ALA A 216 12.44 -13.02 0.96
N PRO A 217 12.92 -13.48 -0.21
CA PRO A 217 13.76 -14.68 -0.28
C PRO A 217 15.10 -14.54 0.44
N ALA A 218 15.75 -13.37 0.34
CA ALA A 218 17.02 -13.11 1.01
C ALA A 218 16.84 -12.89 2.52
N LEU A 219 15.76 -12.22 2.94
CA LEU A 219 15.41 -12.05 4.34
C LEU A 219 15.15 -13.38 5.03
N LEU A 220 14.44 -14.31 4.38
CA LEU A 220 14.22 -15.66 4.89
C LEU A 220 15.56 -16.38 5.13
N GLN A 221 16.46 -16.34 4.14
CA GLN A 221 17.80 -16.93 4.29
C GLN A 221 18.61 -16.29 5.42
N LEU A 222 18.53 -14.96 5.59
CA LEU A 222 19.16 -14.26 6.72
C LEU A 222 18.58 -14.73 8.06
N ALA A 223 17.26 -14.80 8.17
CA ALA A 223 16.57 -15.22 9.38
C ALA A 223 16.99 -16.63 9.79
N GLU A 224 16.96 -17.59 8.86
CA GLU A 224 17.38 -18.97 9.10
C GLU A 224 18.86 -19.07 9.46
N ARG A 225 19.73 -18.34 8.74
CA ARG A 225 21.18 -18.37 9.00
C ARG A 225 21.53 -17.83 10.39
N LEU A 226 20.81 -16.79 10.82
CA LEU A 226 21.00 -16.14 12.12
C LEU A 226 20.15 -16.77 13.22
N GLY A 227 19.26 -17.72 12.92
CA GLY A 227 18.23 -18.19 13.86
C GLY A 227 17.42 -17.04 14.48
N ALA A 228 17.31 -15.92 13.77
CA ALA A 228 16.84 -14.65 14.32
C ALA A 228 15.31 -14.54 14.22
N PRO A 229 14.60 -14.27 15.33
CA PRO A 229 13.20 -13.87 15.28
C PRO A 229 12.99 -12.67 14.34
N VAL A 230 11.91 -12.70 13.57
CA VAL A 230 11.59 -11.69 12.55
C VAL A 230 10.27 -11.03 12.88
N ALA A 231 10.30 -9.74 13.14
CA ALA A 231 9.12 -8.91 13.29
C ALA A 231 8.90 -8.10 12.01
N LEU A 232 7.70 -8.19 11.45
CA LEU A 232 7.32 -7.54 10.19
C LEU A 232 6.41 -6.36 10.48
N THR A 233 6.65 -5.20 9.86
CA THR A 233 5.62 -4.14 9.80
C THR A 233 4.39 -4.66 9.04
N ILE A 234 3.27 -3.94 9.11
CA ILE A 234 2.05 -4.32 8.37
C ILE A 234 2.28 -4.42 6.87
N ASN A 235 3.02 -3.46 6.30
CA ASN A 235 3.36 -3.44 4.87
C ASN A 235 4.40 -4.51 4.47
N ALA A 236 5.06 -5.16 5.42
CA ALA A 236 6.04 -6.24 5.20
C ALA A 236 5.45 -7.65 5.35
N LYS A 237 4.16 -7.77 5.65
CA LYS A 237 3.51 -9.07 5.89
C LYS A 237 3.69 -10.03 4.72
N GLY A 238 3.95 -11.29 5.06
CA GLY A 238 4.16 -12.39 4.12
C GLY A 238 5.58 -12.53 3.59
N MET A 239 6.55 -11.74 4.07
CA MET A 239 7.97 -11.97 3.76
C MET A 239 8.49 -13.32 4.30
N LEU A 240 7.86 -13.83 5.36
CA LEU A 240 8.00 -15.21 5.82
C LEU A 240 6.64 -15.90 5.72
N PRO A 241 6.59 -17.22 5.43
CA PRO A 241 5.36 -18.02 5.51
C PRO A 241 4.68 -17.88 6.88
N SER A 242 3.35 -18.00 6.93
CA SER A 242 2.59 -17.72 8.16
C SER A 242 2.95 -18.66 9.32
N SER A 243 3.35 -19.88 8.97
CA SER A 243 3.76 -20.95 9.89
C SER A 243 5.25 -20.98 10.21
N HIS A 244 6.04 -20.03 9.68
CA HIS A 244 7.49 -20.05 9.86
C HIS A 244 7.87 -19.88 11.33
N PRO A 245 8.74 -20.73 11.91
CA PRO A 245 9.01 -20.76 13.35
C PRO A 245 9.70 -19.50 13.88
N LEU A 246 10.34 -18.72 13.02
CA LEU A 246 10.97 -17.43 13.38
C LEU A 246 10.04 -16.22 13.21
N LEU A 247 8.81 -16.39 12.72
CA LEU A 247 7.89 -15.28 12.48
C LEU A 247 7.23 -14.80 13.78
N ILE A 248 7.58 -13.59 14.23
CA ILE A 248 6.86 -12.88 15.29
C ILE A 248 5.50 -12.38 14.79
N GLY A 249 5.43 -11.96 13.52
CA GLY A 249 4.29 -11.25 12.96
C GLY A 249 4.43 -9.74 13.16
N SER A 250 3.28 -9.05 13.29
CA SER A 250 3.21 -7.59 13.38
C SER A 250 2.62 -7.10 14.70
N THR A 251 3.16 -7.61 15.80
CA THR A 251 2.65 -7.40 17.17
C THR A 251 3.54 -6.49 18.00
N GLN A 252 4.40 -5.69 17.37
CA GLN A 252 5.44 -4.89 18.03
C GLN A 252 4.88 -3.77 18.93
N THR A 253 3.61 -3.43 18.76
CA THR A 253 2.88 -2.54 19.66
C THR A 253 2.62 -3.16 21.04
N LEU A 254 2.67 -4.49 21.15
CA LEU A 254 2.35 -5.22 22.37
C LEU A 254 3.56 -5.37 23.29
N VAL A 255 3.32 -5.27 24.59
CA VAL A 255 4.36 -5.28 25.63
C VAL A 255 5.24 -6.53 25.54
N ALA A 256 4.66 -7.70 25.30
CA ALA A 256 5.39 -8.97 25.17
C ALA A 256 6.40 -8.94 24.01
N THR A 257 5.99 -8.40 22.86
CA THR A 257 6.85 -8.29 21.68
C THR A 257 7.93 -7.22 21.88
N ARG A 258 7.61 -6.10 22.53
CA ARG A 258 8.60 -5.07 22.90
C ARG A 258 9.68 -5.62 23.82
N ALA A 259 9.30 -6.42 24.81
CA ALA A 259 10.26 -7.09 25.68
C ALA A 259 11.22 -7.99 24.89
N LEU A 260 10.71 -8.75 23.91
CA LEU A 260 11.56 -9.57 23.03
C LEU A 260 12.53 -8.73 22.18
N VAL A 261 12.10 -7.56 21.69
CA VAL A 261 12.96 -6.61 20.98
C VAL A 261 14.03 -6.02 21.92
N ALA A 262 13.65 -5.65 23.15
CA ALA A 262 14.56 -5.09 24.14
C ALA A 262 15.62 -6.10 24.63
N GLU A 263 15.35 -7.41 24.55
CA GLU A 263 16.31 -8.48 24.83
C GLU A 263 17.37 -8.66 23.72
N ALA A 264 17.18 -8.07 22.54
CA ALA A 264 18.11 -8.22 21.43
C ALA A 264 19.39 -7.39 21.63
N ASP A 265 20.55 -8.01 21.42
CA ASP A 265 21.85 -7.32 21.50
C ASP A 265 22.29 -6.75 20.15
N VAL A 266 21.76 -7.29 19.05
CA VAL A 266 21.88 -6.73 17.70
C VAL A 266 20.53 -6.79 16.99
N VAL A 267 20.03 -5.65 16.51
CA VAL A 267 18.82 -5.55 15.70
C VAL A 267 19.18 -5.14 14.28
N LEU A 268 18.76 -5.95 13.31
CA LEU A 268 18.86 -5.62 11.89
C LEU A 268 17.52 -5.05 11.41
N ALA A 269 17.47 -3.74 11.18
CA ALA A 269 16.31 -3.04 10.67
C ALA A 269 16.47 -2.75 9.16
N ILE A 270 15.59 -3.34 8.33
CA ILE A 270 15.67 -3.25 6.86
C ILE A 270 14.39 -2.66 6.29
N GLY A 271 14.50 -1.56 5.53
CA GLY A 271 13.41 -0.96 4.76
C GLY A 271 12.20 -0.54 5.59
N THR A 272 12.43 -0.05 6.82
CA THR A 272 11.40 0.40 7.77
C THR A 272 11.73 1.80 8.27
N GLU A 273 10.70 2.61 8.55
CA GLU A 273 10.90 3.92 9.15
C GLU A 273 11.21 3.85 10.65
N LEU A 274 10.94 2.71 11.30
CA LEU A 274 10.90 2.63 12.77
C LEU A 274 9.95 3.69 13.36
N ALA A 275 8.83 3.95 12.67
CA ALA A 275 7.87 4.98 13.03
C ALA A 275 6.79 4.46 13.99
N GLU A 276 6.01 5.38 14.56
CA GLU A 276 4.84 5.07 15.41
C GLU A 276 3.88 4.10 14.71
N THR A 277 3.60 4.30 13.43
CA THR A 277 2.69 3.44 12.66
C THR A 277 3.25 2.07 12.32
N ASP A 278 4.56 1.84 12.53
CA ASP A 278 5.20 0.54 12.36
C ASP A 278 5.25 -0.25 13.70
N TYR A 279 5.41 0.44 14.85
CA TYR A 279 5.77 -0.20 16.13
C TYR A 279 4.95 0.25 17.36
N ASP A 280 4.05 1.22 17.23
CA ASP A 280 3.20 1.75 18.31
C ASP A 280 1.79 2.17 17.84
N VAL A 281 1.11 1.29 17.10
CA VAL A 281 -0.25 1.55 16.57
C VAL A 281 -1.33 1.71 17.66
N THR A 282 -1.01 1.39 18.93
CA THR A 282 -1.90 1.62 20.08
C THR A 282 -1.53 2.87 20.89
N PHE A 283 -0.50 3.63 20.49
CA PHE A 283 -0.02 4.84 21.17
C PHE A 283 0.34 4.62 22.65
N ALA A 284 0.84 3.43 22.97
CA ALA A 284 1.19 3.07 24.34
C ALA A 284 2.55 3.64 24.76
N GLY A 285 3.41 4.00 23.80
CA GLY A 285 4.78 4.46 24.03
C GLY A 285 5.72 3.39 24.57
N GLY A 286 7.03 3.68 24.61
CA GLY A 286 8.02 2.78 25.22
C GLY A 286 8.51 1.63 24.33
N PHE A 287 8.46 1.80 23.00
CA PHE A 287 9.25 0.95 22.10
C PHE A 287 10.72 1.39 22.16
N GLU A 288 11.63 0.46 22.46
CA GLU A 288 13.05 0.74 22.62
C GLU A 288 13.90 -0.32 21.92
N ILE A 289 15.08 0.09 21.46
CA ILE A 289 16.11 -0.79 20.88
C ILE A 289 17.42 -0.52 21.65
N PRO A 290 17.64 -1.17 22.80
CA PRO A 290 18.84 -0.95 23.61
C PRO A 290 20.10 -1.58 23.02
N GLY A 291 19.95 -2.65 22.23
CA GLY A 291 21.05 -3.30 21.51
C GLY A 291 21.60 -2.48 20.34
N ALA A 292 22.64 -2.99 19.70
CA ALA A 292 23.22 -2.37 18.52
C ALA A 292 22.24 -2.41 17.35
N LEU A 293 21.90 -1.24 16.80
CA LEU A 293 20.97 -1.11 15.68
C LEU A 293 21.73 -1.00 14.35
N LEU A 294 21.50 -1.95 13.44
CA LEU A 294 21.99 -1.93 12.07
C LEU A 294 20.84 -1.50 11.15
N ARG A 295 21.02 -0.39 10.40
CA ARG A 295 19.99 0.18 9.52
C ARG A 295 20.34 -0.02 8.06
N ILE A 296 19.42 -0.58 7.30
CA ILE A 296 19.49 -0.66 5.84
C ILE A 296 18.24 0.01 5.27
N ASP A 297 18.41 1.08 4.50
CA ASP A 297 17.31 1.74 3.82
C ASP A 297 17.77 2.33 2.49
N ILE A 298 16.86 2.49 1.53
CA ILE A 298 17.16 3.13 0.25
C ILE A 298 17.22 4.66 0.39
N ASP A 299 16.55 5.21 1.41
CA ASP A 299 16.50 6.62 1.73
C ASP A 299 17.57 6.97 2.80
N PRO A 300 18.58 7.80 2.49
CA PRO A 300 19.60 8.21 3.45
C PRO A 300 19.00 8.84 4.71
N ASP A 301 17.92 9.61 4.59
CA ASP A 301 17.28 10.24 5.74
C ASP A 301 16.68 9.20 6.68
N GLN A 302 16.07 8.14 6.13
CA GLN A 302 15.45 7.10 6.95
C GLN A 302 16.48 6.30 7.72
N THR A 303 17.70 6.12 7.19
CA THR A 303 18.74 5.35 7.91
C THR A 303 19.07 5.90 9.30
N VAL A 304 18.77 7.17 9.60
CA VAL A 304 19.11 7.84 10.86
C VAL A 304 17.91 8.40 11.64
N ARG A 305 16.69 8.34 11.10
CA ARG A 305 15.47 8.85 11.76
C ARG A 305 14.97 7.89 12.86
N ASN A 306 14.24 8.48 13.82
CA ASN A 306 13.57 7.84 14.96
C ASN A 306 14.49 7.14 15.98
N TYR A 307 15.41 6.29 15.53
CA TYR A 307 16.36 5.56 16.39
C TYR A 307 17.78 5.66 15.83
N PRO A 308 18.78 6.06 16.64
CA PRO A 308 20.15 6.22 16.17
C PRO A 308 20.79 4.85 15.85
N PRO A 309 21.27 4.61 14.63
CA PRO A 309 21.98 3.38 14.30
C PRO A 309 23.38 3.34 14.92
N THR A 310 23.83 2.13 15.24
CA THR A 310 25.25 1.82 15.41
C THR A 310 25.97 1.82 14.05
N LEU A 311 25.32 1.30 13.02
CA LEU A 311 25.81 1.31 11.64
C LEU A 311 24.64 1.42 10.67
N ALA A 312 24.78 2.28 9.66
CA ALA A 312 23.78 2.51 8.62
C ALA A 312 24.35 2.22 7.22
N LEU A 313 23.52 1.70 6.34
CA LEU A 313 23.82 1.42 4.94
C LEU A 313 22.69 1.94 4.06
N VAL A 314 23.03 2.86 3.15
CA VAL A 314 22.12 3.32 2.10
C VAL A 314 22.23 2.35 0.93
N ALA A 315 21.20 1.51 0.73
CA ALA A 315 21.18 0.49 -0.32
C ALA A 315 19.76 -0.02 -0.59
N ASP A 316 19.58 -0.65 -1.75
CA ASP A 316 18.41 -1.49 -2.00
C ASP A 316 18.41 -2.67 -1.01
N ALA A 317 17.24 -2.92 -0.41
CA ALA A 317 17.07 -3.92 0.64
C ALA A 317 17.37 -5.35 0.15
N ASN A 318 17.05 -5.69 -1.10
CA ASN A 318 17.32 -7.02 -1.63
C ASN A 318 18.82 -7.19 -1.88
N LEU A 319 19.46 -6.24 -2.55
CA LEU A 319 20.91 -6.28 -2.81
C LEU A 319 21.73 -6.34 -1.52
N ALA A 320 21.34 -5.56 -0.50
CA ALA A 320 22.01 -5.58 0.79
C ALA A 320 21.76 -6.90 1.55
N SER A 321 20.54 -7.45 1.49
CA SER A 321 20.23 -8.73 2.12
C SER A 321 21.00 -9.88 1.47
N GLU A 322 21.06 -9.94 0.14
CA GLU A 322 21.86 -10.93 -0.61
C GLU A 322 23.36 -10.83 -0.26
N ALA A 323 23.89 -9.61 -0.18
CA ALA A 323 25.28 -9.39 0.20
C ALA A 323 25.58 -9.83 1.65
N LEU A 324 24.65 -9.60 2.59
CA LEU A 324 24.76 -10.10 3.95
C LEU A 324 24.69 -11.63 4.02
N VAL A 325 23.78 -12.27 3.26
CA VAL A 325 23.72 -13.74 3.17
C VAL A 325 25.06 -14.29 2.71
N ALA A 326 25.63 -13.72 1.64
CA ALA A 326 26.93 -14.11 1.13
C ALA A 326 28.06 -13.90 2.15
N SER A 327 28.07 -12.77 2.86
CA SER A 327 29.06 -12.48 3.90
C SER A 327 28.99 -13.45 5.08
N LEU A 328 27.80 -13.96 5.40
CA LEU A 328 27.59 -14.90 6.50
C LEU A 328 27.74 -16.38 6.05
N ALA A 329 27.93 -16.64 4.76
CA ALA A 329 27.88 -17.97 4.16
C ALA A 329 28.97 -18.95 4.65
N GLN A 330 30.06 -18.46 5.23
CA GLN A 330 31.15 -19.29 5.78
C GLN A 330 31.04 -19.54 7.29
N LEU A 331 30.10 -18.89 7.97
CA LEU A 331 29.91 -19.04 9.42
C LEU A 331 28.98 -20.22 9.71
N PRO A 332 29.18 -20.99 10.78
CA PRO A 332 28.23 -22.03 11.16
C PRO A 332 26.85 -21.42 11.37
N ALA A 333 25.81 -22.07 10.83
CA ALA A 333 24.44 -21.67 11.14
C ALA A 333 24.20 -21.83 12.65
N ARG A 334 23.39 -20.94 13.22
CA ARG A 334 22.98 -21.07 14.62
C ARG A 334 22.00 -22.22 14.78
N ASP A 335 21.83 -22.63 16.03
CA ASP A 335 20.76 -23.56 16.39
C ASP A 335 19.40 -22.98 15.94
N PRO A 336 18.70 -23.62 14.99
CA PRO A 336 17.41 -23.14 14.50
C PRO A 336 16.32 -23.17 15.58
N GLN A 337 16.48 -23.96 16.65
CA GLN A 337 15.52 -24.02 17.75
C GLN A 337 15.59 -22.80 18.66
N TRP A 338 16.75 -22.14 18.74
CA TRP A 338 16.96 -21.03 19.66
C TRP A 338 15.96 -19.89 19.46
N GLY A 339 15.80 -19.42 18.22
CA GLY A 339 14.85 -18.37 17.88
C GLY A 339 13.41 -18.87 17.93
N ALA A 340 13.18 -20.09 17.44
CA ALA A 340 11.87 -20.73 17.38
C ALA A 340 11.20 -20.87 18.76
N VAL A 341 11.97 -21.26 19.78
CA VAL A 341 11.47 -21.36 21.17
C VAL A 341 11.05 -19.99 21.71
N ARG A 342 11.79 -18.93 21.41
CA ARG A 342 11.46 -17.56 21.85
C ARG A 342 10.17 -17.06 21.19
N VAL A 343 10.04 -17.28 19.89
CA VAL A 343 8.83 -16.93 19.12
C VAL A 343 7.63 -17.75 19.59
N SER A 344 7.77 -19.06 19.79
CA SER A 344 6.69 -19.92 20.29
C SER A 344 6.22 -19.51 21.68
N ARG A 345 7.14 -19.14 22.59
CA ARG A 345 6.82 -18.59 23.91
C ARG A 345 6.03 -17.27 23.79
N LEU A 346 6.48 -16.37 22.91
CA LEU A 346 5.78 -15.11 22.65
C LEU A 346 4.36 -15.36 22.11
N GLN A 347 4.21 -16.23 21.11
CA GLN A 347 2.90 -16.55 20.52
C GLN A 347 1.93 -17.15 21.55
N THR A 348 2.43 -18.01 22.45
CA THR A 348 1.63 -18.61 23.53
C THR A 348 1.16 -17.54 24.52
N GLN A 349 2.02 -16.58 24.86
CA GLN A 349 1.63 -15.45 25.70
C GLN A 349 0.56 -14.60 25.01
N LEU A 350 0.82 -14.16 23.77
CA LEU A 350 -0.10 -13.29 23.02
C LEU A 350 -1.48 -13.92 22.82
N ALA A 351 -1.56 -15.24 22.61
CA ALA A 351 -2.82 -15.95 22.46
C ALA A 351 -3.77 -15.79 23.67
N THR A 352 -3.24 -15.48 24.85
CA THR A 352 -4.02 -15.25 26.08
C THR A 352 -4.46 -13.79 26.29
N GLU A 353 -3.88 -12.85 25.54
CA GLU A 353 -4.10 -11.40 25.73
C GLU A 353 -5.26 -10.84 24.88
N TRP A 354 -5.70 -11.58 23.85
CA TRP A 354 -6.76 -11.12 22.95
C TRP A 354 -8.11 -11.04 23.65
N ASP A 355 -8.80 -9.90 23.54
CA ASP A 355 -10.16 -9.73 24.03
C ASP A 355 -11.20 -10.47 23.16
N ALA A 356 -12.47 -10.50 23.60
CA ALA A 356 -13.52 -11.20 22.87
C ALA A 356 -13.75 -10.65 21.45
N PRO A 357 -13.83 -9.32 21.22
CA PRO A 357 -13.91 -8.75 19.87
C PRO A 357 -12.75 -9.15 18.96
N THR A 358 -11.51 -9.11 19.47
CA THR A 358 -10.31 -9.47 18.70
C THR A 358 -10.36 -10.94 18.29
N ARG A 359 -10.76 -11.84 19.20
CA ARG A 359 -10.98 -13.27 18.86
C ARG A 359 -12.06 -13.43 17.80
N ALA A 360 -13.15 -12.66 17.90
CA ALA A 360 -14.25 -12.74 16.96
C ALA A 360 -13.89 -12.32 15.54
N GLN A 361 -13.18 -11.20 15.43
CA GLN A 361 -12.69 -10.68 14.16
C GLN A 361 -11.56 -11.54 13.60
N THR A 362 -10.71 -12.14 14.45
CA THR A 362 -9.71 -13.12 14.00
C THR A 362 -10.38 -14.35 13.40
N ARG A 363 -11.47 -14.84 14.01
CA ARG A 363 -12.24 -15.96 13.46
C ARG A 363 -12.89 -15.62 12.12
N PHE A 364 -13.40 -14.39 11.96
CA PHE A 364 -13.87 -13.88 10.68
C PHE A 364 -12.79 -13.96 9.60
N LEU A 365 -11.59 -13.44 9.88
CA LEU A 365 -10.47 -13.49 8.93
C LEU A 365 -10.07 -14.93 8.60
N GLN A 366 -10.00 -15.81 9.59
CA GLN A 366 -9.74 -17.24 9.37
C GLN A 366 -10.78 -17.86 8.44
N ALA A 367 -12.07 -17.63 8.68
CA ALA A 367 -13.13 -18.16 7.82
C ALA A 367 -13.01 -17.66 6.37
N VAL A 368 -12.57 -16.41 6.18
CA VAL A 368 -12.32 -15.83 4.86
C VAL A 368 -11.14 -16.50 4.16
N PHE A 369 -9.98 -16.58 4.81
CA PHE A 369 -8.76 -17.10 4.20
C PHE A 369 -8.70 -18.64 4.14
N ASP A 370 -9.48 -19.36 4.94
CA ASP A 370 -9.69 -20.79 4.76
C ASP A 370 -10.33 -21.10 3.40
N VAL A 371 -11.25 -20.25 2.95
CA VAL A 371 -11.94 -20.40 1.66
C VAL A 371 -11.10 -19.84 0.53
N LEU A 372 -10.46 -18.68 0.75
CA LEU A 372 -9.68 -17.95 -0.26
C LEU A 372 -8.22 -17.74 0.20
N PRO A 373 -7.41 -18.80 0.33
CA PRO A 373 -6.06 -18.72 0.91
C PRO A 373 -5.11 -17.85 0.07
N ASP A 374 -5.34 -17.79 -1.23
CA ASP A 374 -4.54 -17.01 -2.17
C ASP A 374 -5.09 -15.59 -2.41
N ALA A 375 -6.07 -15.13 -1.64
CA ALA A 375 -6.64 -13.81 -1.81
C ALA A 375 -5.62 -12.69 -1.50
N VAL A 376 -5.76 -11.56 -2.20
CA VAL A 376 -5.21 -10.29 -1.74
C VAL A 376 -6.31 -9.58 -0.96
N CYS A 377 -6.04 -9.19 0.29
CA CYS A 377 -6.92 -8.36 1.09
C CYS A 377 -6.44 -6.92 1.09
N VAL A 378 -7.31 -6.03 0.62
CA VAL A 378 -7.17 -4.59 0.66
C VAL A 378 -8.11 -4.07 1.74
N GLY A 379 -7.53 -3.56 2.84
CA GLY A 379 -8.29 -3.11 4.00
C GLY A 379 -8.49 -1.61 4.07
N ASP A 380 -9.62 -1.19 4.61
CA ASP A 380 -9.89 0.20 5.00
C ASP A 380 -9.63 0.38 6.51
N SER A 381 -9.89 1.57 7.03
CA SER A 381 -9.89 1.85 8.47
C SER A 381 -11.15 1.25 9.13
N THR A 382 -11.15 -0.07 9.34
CA THR A 382 -12.24 -0.84 9.95
C THR A 382 -11.72 -1.88 10.96
N GLN A 383 -12.55 -2.28 11.94
CA GLN A 383 -12.09 -3.08 13.08
C GLN A 383 -11.45 -4.42 12.70
N PRO A 384 -12.02 -5.22 11.77
CA PRO A 384 -11.36 -6.46 11.36
C PRO A 384 -10.01 -6.24 10.66
N VAL A 385 -9.77 -5.07 10.05
CA VAL A 385 -8.46 -4.72 9.49
C VAL A 385 -7.45 -4.42 10.61
N TYR A 386 -7.84 -3.65 11.64
CA TYR A 386 -6.98 -3.42 12.81
C TYR A 386 -6.63 -4.73 13.52
N THR A 387 -7.61 -5.62 13.68
CA THR A 387 -7.36 -6.96 14.23
C THR A 387 -6.45 -7.78 13.32
N GLY A 388 -6.72 -7.82 12.01
CA GLY A 388 -5.91 -8.58 11.06
C GLY A 388 -4.47 -8.08 10.95
N ASN A 389 -4.24 -6.78 11.16
CA ASN A 389 -2.90 -6.22 11.29
C ASN A 389 -2.09 -6.92 12.39
N LEU A 390 -2.72 -7.28 13.50
CA LEU A 390 -2.06 -7.95 14.62
C LEU A 390 -2.09 -9.49 14.53
N THR A 391 -3.21 -10.07 14.09
CA THR A 391 -3.47 -11.50 14.25
C THR A 391 -3.36 -12.33 12.98
N PHE A 392 -3.31 -11.70 11.81
CA PHE A 392 -3.23 -12.39 10.52
C PHE A 392 -1.86 -12.21 9.86
N ASN A 393 -1.31 -13.30 9.33
CA ASN A 393 -0.10 -13.30 8.51
C ASN A 393 -0.37 -14.06 7.20
N PRO A 394 -0.25 -13.43 6.03
CA PRO A 394 -0.42 -14.12 4.76
C PRO A 394 0.79 -15.02 4.45
N GLU A 395 0.59 -16.02 3.59
CA GLU A 395 1.66 -16.94 3.17
C GLU A 395 2.71 -16.33 2.24
N GLN A 396 2.39 -15.19 1.61
CA GLN A 396 3.22 -14.57 0.59
C GLN A 396 3.19 -13.05 0.71
N PRO A 397 4.24 -12.35 0.22
CA PRO A 397 4.26 -10.90 0.16
C PRO A 397 3.11 -10.34 -0.69
N ARG A 398 2.75 -9.06 -0.47
CA ARG A 398 1.78 -8.30 -1.28
C ARG A 398 0.37 -8.92 -1.28
N ARG A 399 -0.01 -9.56 -0.16
CA ARG A 399 -1.34 -10.16 0.06
C ARG A 399 -2.20 -9.44 1.09
N TRP A 400 -1.59 -8.62 1.93
CA TRP A 400 -2.30 -7.83 2.94
C TRP A 400 -1.73 -6.42 2.95
N PHE A 401 -2.57 -5.43 2.67
CA PHE A 401 -2.23 -4.02 2.82
C PHE A 401 -3.51 -3.20 3.03
N ASN A 402 -3.39 -2.02 3.62
CA ASN A 402 -4.53 -1.20 4.00
C ASN A 402 -4.11 0.25 4.26
N SER A 403 -5.10 1.13 4.35
CA SER A 403 -4.91 2.54 4.72
C SER A 403 -4.94 2.79 6.23
N SER A 404 -5.17 1.77 7.04
CA SER A 404 -5.34 1.90 8.51
C SER A 404 -4.03 2.15 9.26
N THR A 405 -2.90 2.13 8.54
CA THR A 405 -1.57 2.49 9.02
C THR A 405 -1.01 3.64 8.17
N GLY A 406 -0.02 4.37 8.70
CA GLY A 406 0.57 5.50 8.01
C GLY A 406 -0.39 6.70 7.96
N TYR A 407 -0.89 7.04 6.77
CA TYR A 407 -1.70 8.24 6.55
C TYR A 407 -3.16 8.13 7.03
N GLY A 408 -3.73 6.92 7.13
CA GLY A 408 -5.00 6.72 7.85
C GLY A 408 -6.29 7.05 7.09
N THR A 409 -6.34 6.97 5.75
CA THR A 409 -7.51 7.45 4.99
C THR A 409 -8.71 6.48 4.98
N LEU A 410 -9.92 7.01 5.17
CA LEU A 410 -11.19 6.29 4.91
C LEU A 410 -11.57 6.32 3.41
N GLY A 411 -12.17 5.23 2.92
CA GLY A 411 -12.59 5.09 1.52
C GLY A 411 -11.49 4.61 0.59
N TYR A 412 -10.36 4.16 1.13
CA TYR A 412 -9.24 3.65 0.38
C TYR A 412 -9.53 2.29 -0.27
N ALA A 413 -10.19 1.38 0.46
CA ALA A 413 -10.11 -0.04 0.15
C ALA A 413 -10.83 -0.43 -1.15
N LEU A 414 -11.98 0.19 -1.43
CA LEU A 414 -12.78 -0.16 -2.60
C LEU A 414 -12.04 0.18 -3.92
N PRO A 415 -11.60 1.43 -4.16
CA PRO A 415 -10.83 1.73 -5.37
C PRO A 415 -9.47 1.00 -5.39
N ALA A 416 -8.79 0.91 -4.24
CA ALA A 416 -7.51 0.18 -4.19
C ALA A 416 -7.68 -1.31 -4.49
N ALA A 417 -8.80 -1.96 -4.16
CA ALA A 417 -9.09 -3.33 -4.55
C ALA A 417 -9.26 -3.49 -6.07
N VAL A 418 -9.93 -2.54 -6.74
CA VAL A 418 -10.02 -2.51 -8.21
C VAL A 418 -8.61 -2.43 -8.82
N GLY A 419 -7.80 -1.49 -8.34
CA GLY A 419 -6.40 -1.37 -8.74
C GLY A 419 -5.58 -2.63 -8.51
N ALA A 420 -5.71 -3.22 -7.32
CA ALA A 420 -5.00 -4.42 -6.92
C ALA A 420 -5.32 -5.61 -7.82
N TRP A 421 -6.59 -5.76 -8.21
CA TRP A 421 -7.00 -6.81 -9.15
C TRP A 421 -6.36 -6.61 -10.53
N LEU A 422 -6.39 -5.38 -11.06
CA LEU A 422 -5.74 -5.04 -12.32
C LEU A 422 -4.21 -5.27 -12.27
N GLY A 423 -3.56 -4.93 -11.16
CA GLY A 423 -2.13 -5.12 -10.97
C GLY A 423 -1.71 -6.59 -10.88
N ARG A 424 -2.58 -7.47 -10.36
CA ARG A 424 -2.34 -8.92 -10.42
C ARG A 424 -2.38 -9.46 -11.84
N ARG A 425 -3.23 -8.87 -12.69
CA ARG A 425 -3.40 -9.29 -14.08
C ARG A 425 -2.24 -8.85 -14.96
N ALA A 426 -1.70 -7.67 -14.71
CA ALA A 426 -0.54 -7.08 -15.40
C ALA A 426 0.68 -8.00 -15.46
N ASN A 427 0.90 -8.81 -14.44
CA ASN A 427 2.09 -9.67 -14.34
C ASN A 427 1.92 -11.05 -15.01
N GLY A 428 0.89 -11.26 -15.84
CA GLY A 428 0.62 -12.55 -16.50
C GLY A 428 0.23 -13.68 -15.53
N LYS A 429 0.14 -13.39 -14.23
CA LYS A 429 -0.28 -14.34 -13.20
C LYS A 429 -1.80 -14.52 -13.28
N THR A 430 -2.28 -15.76 -13.22
CA THR A 430 -3.68 -16.06 -12.91
C THR A 430 -3.91 -15.72 -11.44
N GLY A 431 -4.08 -14.43 -11.15
CA GLY A 431 -4.23 -13.96 -9.79
C GLY A 431 -5.50 -14.52 -9.16
N GLY A 432 -5.36 -15.24 -8.04
CA GLY A 432 -6.47 -15.50 -7.10
C GLY A 432 -7.18 -14.23 -6.63
N PRO A 433 -8.33 -14.37 -5.94
CA PRO A 433 -9.30 -13.29 -5.69
C PRO A 433 -8.73 -12.05 -5.00
N VAL A 434 -9.44 -10.93 -5.13
CA VAL A 434 -9.14 -9.69 -4.40
C VAL A 434 -10.32 -9.32 -3.51
N LEU A 435 -10.04 -9.16 -2.23
CA LEU A 435 -10.98 -8.78 -1.19
C LEU A 435 -10.83 -7.28 -0.90
N CYS A 436 -11.96 -6.59 -0.80
CA CYS A 436 -12.06 -5.26 -0.23
C CYS A 436 -12.71 -5.41 1.16
N LEU A 437 -11.96 -5.17 2.24
CA LEU A 437 -12.48 -5.24 3.59
C LEU A 437 -12.70 -3.83 4.13
N ILE A 438 -13.96 -3.42 4.23
CA ILE A 438 -14.35 -2.02 4.44
C ILE A 438 -15.52 -1.93 5.42
N GLY A 439 -15.54 -0.86 6.23
CA GLY A 439 -16.68 -0.54 7.11
C GLY A 439 -17.78 0.24 6.38
N ASP A 440 -18.98 0.28 6.93
CA ASP A 440 -20.12 1.05 6.42
C ASP A 440 -19.83 2.55 6.29
N GLY A 441 -19.16 3.15 7.28
CA GLY A 441 -18.71 4.54 7.18
C GLY A 441 -17.62 4.77 6.13
N GLY A 442 -16.69 3.83 5.97
CA GLY A 442 -15.63 3.92 4.97
C GLY A 442 -16.16 3.79 3.54
N LEU A 443 -17.10 2.87 3.31
CA LEU A 443 -17.69 2.62 1.99
C LEU A 443 -18.39 3.87 1.44
N GLN A 444 -19.01 4.68 2.29
CA GLN A 444 -19.71 5.90 1.87
C GLN A 444 -18.80 6.95 1.21
N PHE A 445 -17.49 6.95 1.47
CA PHE A 445 -16.54 7.88 0.83
C PHE A 445 -16.36 7.62 -0.66
N THR A 446 -16.40 6.35 -1.07
CA THR A 446 -16.06 5.93 -2.44
C THR A 446 -17.08 4.97 -3.04
N LEU A 447 -18.31 4.94 -2.51
CA LEU A 447 -19.39 4.03 -2.89
C LEU A 447 -19.63 3.98 -4.41
N ALA A 448 -19.50 5.13 -5.09
CA ALA A 448 -19.69 5.24 -6.54
C ALA A 448 -18.69 4.37 -7.34
N GLU A 449 -17.56 4.00 -6.77
CA GLU A 449 -16.54 3.16 -7.42
C GLU A 449 -16.98 1.71 -7.58
N LEU A 450 -18.10 1.28 -6.95
CA LEU A 450 -18.77 0.03 -7.32
C LEU A 450 -19.19 0.04 -8.81
N ALA A 451 -19.64 1.19 -9.33
CA ALA A 451 -19.96 1.33 -10.75
C ALA A 451 -18.71 1.21 -11.63
N SER A 452 -17.58 1.76 -11.18
CA SER A 452 -16.31 1.63 -11.88
C SER A 452 -15.79 0.19 -11.86
N ALA A 453 -15.95 -0.54 -10.76
CA ALA A 453 -15.62 -1.97 -10.69
C ALA A 453 -16.47 -2.82 -11.64
N VAL A 454 -17.76 -2.51 -11.79
CA VAL A 454 -18.65 -3.17 -12.77
C VAL A 454 -18.24 -2.83 -14.20
N GLU A 455 -18.02 -1.55 -14.51
CA GLU A 455 -17.61 -1.08 -15.84
C GLU A 455 -16.26 -1.68 -16.28
N ALA A 456 -15.29 -1.74 -15.36
CA ALA A 456 -13.98 -2.32 -15.57
C ALA A 456 -13.95 -3.86 -15.46
N GLN A 457 -15.10 -4.49 -15.18
CA GLN A 457 -15.24 -5.94 -15.00
C GLN A 457 -14.22 -6.54 -14.02
N THR A 458 -14.02 -5.86 -12.88
CA THR A 458 -13.15 -6.35 -11.81
C THR A 458 -13.96 -7.13 -10.78
N PRO A 459 -13.86 -8.47 -10.71
CA PRO A 459 -14.59 -9.32 -9.75
C PRO A 459 -13.99 -9.25 -8.34
N ILE A 460 -13.91 -8.03 -7.80
CA ILE A 460 -13.53 -7.83 -6.40
C ILE A 460 -14.67 -8.29 -5.48
N ILE A 461 -14.30 -8.80 -4.31
CA ILE A 461 -15.25 -9.25 -3.28
C ILE A 461 -15.20 -8.24 -2.14
N VAL A 462 -16.24 -7.43 -2.02
CA VAL A 462 -16.39 -6.45 -0.95
C VAL A 462 -16.99 -7.14 0.26
N LEU A 463 -16.21 -7.20 1.34
CA LEU A 463 -16.62 -7.62 2.67
C LEU A 463 -16.94 -6.35 3.47
N LEU A 464 -18.24 -6.04 3.55
CA LEU A 464 -18.75 -4.87 4.24
C LEU A 464 -19.00 -5.23 5.71
N TRP A 465 -18.13 -4.77 6.59
CA TRP A 465 -18.29 -4.90 8.04
C TRP A 465 -19.18 -3.75 8.55
N ASN A 466 -20.47 -4.03 8.74
CA ASN A 466 -21.46 -3.03 9.08
C ASN A 466 -21.66 -2.97 10.60
N ASN A 467 -21.33 -1.82 11.19
CA ASN A 467 -21.62 -1.52 12.58
C ASN A 467 -22.45 -0.25 12.79
N GLN A 468 -23.08 0.22 11.70
CA GLN A 468 -23.98 1.36 11.68
C GLN A 468 -23.34 2.66 12.21
N GLY A 469 -22.04 2.87 11.92
CA GLY A 469 -21.32 4.00 12.46
C GLY A 469 -19.81 4.04 12.21
N TYR A 470 -19.16 4.96 12.92
CA TYR A 470 -17.71 5.01 13.11
C TYR A 470 -17.34 4.30 14.43
N GLY A 471 -17.55 2.97 14.47
CA GLY A 471 -17.46 2.17 15.69
C GLY A 471 -16.13 2.28 16.46
N GLU A 472 -14.99 2.33 15.76
CA GLU A 472 -13.68 2.45 16.43
C GLU A 472 -13.53 3.82 17.13
N ILE A 473 -14.00 4.90 16.50
CA ILE A 473 -13.96 6.25 17.09
C ILE A 473 -14.95 6.36 18.24
N LYS A 474 -16.14 5.76 18.10
CA LYS A 474 -17.12 5.66 19.20
C LYS A 474 -16.52 4.96 20.41
N LYS A 475 -15.87 3.80 20.22
CA LYS A 475 -15.14 3.08 21.27
C LYS A 475 -14.07 3.95 21.91
N TYR A 476 -13.28 4.67 21.10
CA TYR A 476 -12.23 5.55 21.60
C TYR A 476 -12.76 6.73 22.43
N MET A 477 -13.87 7.35 22.01
CA MET A 477 -14.55 8.40 22.79
C MET A 477 -15.00 7.86 24.15
N LEU A 478 -15.70 6.73 24.17
CA LEU A 478 -16.18 6.10 25.41
C LEU A 478 -15.03 5.72 26.35
N ASN A 479 -13.94 5.15 25.84
CA ASN A 479 -12.75 4.81 26.62
C ASN A 479 -12.08 6.03 27.28
N ARG A 480 -12.28 7.23 26.71
CA ARG A 480 -11.81 8.50 27.27
C ARG A 480 -12.88 9.27 28.05
N ALA A 481 -14.02 8.63 28.34
CA ALA A 481 -15.18 9.26 28.98
C ALA A 481 -15.67 10.53 28.22
N ILE A 482 -15.57 10.50 26.89
CA ILE A 482 -16.08 11.52 25.98
C ILE A 482 -17.44 11.06 25.44
N GLU A 483 -18.42 11.96 25.44
CA GLU A 483 -19.74 11.70 24.87
C GLU A 483 -19.63 11.48 23.34
N PRO A 484 -20.17 10.38 22.80
CA PRO A 484 -20.16 10.12 21.36
C PRO A 484 -20.90 11.20 20.55
N VAL A 485 -20.22 11.85 19.62
CA VAL A 485 -20.81 12.85 18.69
C VAL A 485 -20.27 12.64 17.29
N GLY A 486 -21.15 12.61 16.29
CA GLY A 486 -20.77 12.48 14.87
C GLY A 486 -20.28 11.08 14.47
N VAL A 487 -20.46 10.08 15.33
CA VAL A 487 -20.03 8.69 15.10
C VAL A 487 -21.18 7.74 14.77
N ASP A 488 -22.42 8.15 15.06
CA ASP A 488 -23.64 7.41 14.69
C ASP A 488 -24.19 8.04 13.40
N ILE A 489 -23.66 7.58 12.26
CA ILE A 489 -24.02 8.09 10.94
C ILE A 489 -25.18 7.29 10.35
N TYR A 490 -25.87 7.89 9.38
CA TYR A 490 -26.88 7.15 8.62
C TYR A 490 -26.22 6.10 7.72
N THR A 491 -26.64 4.85 7.85
CA THR A 491 -26.26 3.77 6.94
C THR A 491 -27.42 3.42 6.01
N PRO A 492 -27.25 3.61 4.68
CA PRO A 492 -28.27 3.21 3.71
C PRO A 492 -28.34 1.68 3.57
N ASP A 493 -29.37 1.20 2.85
CA ASP A 493 -29.42 -0.19 2.38
C ASP A 493 -28.34 -0.42 1.31
N PHE A 494 -27.14 -0.81 1.75
CA PHE A 494 -26.00 -1.05 0.88
C PHE A 494 -26.23 -2.20 -0.09
N ILE A 495 -27.05 -3.19 0.26
CA ILE A 495 -27.39 -4.31 -0.63
C ILE A 495 -28.24 -3.82 -1.81
N ALA A 496 -29.25 -3.00 -1.55
CA ALA A 496 -30.07 -2.41 -2.60
C ALA A 496 -29.24 -1.48 -3.49
N VAL A 497 -28.39 -0.64 -2.90
CA VAL A 497 -27.48 0.25 -3.63
C VAL A 497 -26.51 -0.56 -4.51
N ALA A 498 -25.86 -1.58 -3.96
CA ALA A 498 -24.92 -2.41 -4.71
C ALA A 498 -25.59 -3.10 -5.91
N LYS A 499 -26.80 -3.64 -5.72
CA LYS A 499 -27.60 -4.21 -6.81
C LYS A 499 -27.97 -3.17 -7.86
N ALA A 500 -28.36 -1.97 -7.45
CA ALA A 500 -28.66 -0.87 -8.36
C ALA A 500 -27.44 -0.42 -9.19
N LEU A 501 -26.24 -0.55 -8.63
CA LEU A 501 -24.96 -0.29 -9.32
C LEU A 501 -24.44 -1.49 -10.13
N GLY A 502 -25.17 -2.63 -10.15
CA GLY A 502 -24.85 -3.81 -10.98
C GLY A 502 -24.01 -4.89 -10.28
N CYS A 503 -23.79 -4.79 -8.97
CA CYS A 503 -23.06 -5.80 -8.21
C CYS A 503 -23.98 -6.97 -7.83
N ALA A 504 -23.38 -8.14 -7.61
CA ALA A 504 -24.03 -9.16 -6.79
C ALA A 504 -24.02 -8.68 -5.33
N ALA A 505 -25.10 -8.85 -4.58
CA ALA A 505 -25.11 -8.43 -3.18
C ALA A 505 -26.01 -9.28 -2.30
N GLN A 506 -25.50 -9.62 -1.11
CA GLN A 506 -26.23 -10.37 -0.09
C GLN A 506 -25.72 -10.06 1.32
N VAL A 507 -26.59 -10.22 2.30
CA VAL A 507 -26.25 -10.24 3.73
C VAL A 507 -25.91 -11.67 4.14
N VAL A 508 -24.92 -11.86 5.02
CA VAL A 508 -24.64 -13.15 5.65
C VAL A 508 -24.86 -13.07 7.15
N GLU A 509 -25.44 -14.13 7.69
CA GLU A 509 -25.89 -14.19 9.08
C GLU A 509 -24.97 -15.01 9.99
N GLY A 510 -23.87 -15.53 9.45
CA GLY A 510 -22.88 -16.29 10.19
C GLY A 510 -21.87 -17.02 9.30
N GLU A 511 -20.96 -17.76 9.93
CA GLU A 511 -19.78 -18.32 9.27
C GLU A 511 -20.10 -19.25 8.09
N ALA A 512 -21.10 -20.13 8.22
CA ALA A 512 -21.47 -21.05 7.14
C ALA A 512 -21.96 -20.30 5.88
N GLN A 513 -22.77 -19.25 6.06
CA GLN A 513 -23.24 -18.42 4.96
C GLN A 513 -22.11 -17.58 4.36
N LEU A 514 -21.20 -17.04 5.20
CA LEU A 514 -20.01 -16.33 4.74
C LEU A 514 -19.15 -17.24 3.84
N ARG A 515 -18.85 -18.46 4.26
CA ARG A 515 -18.05 -19.41 3.48
C ARG A 515 -18.69 -19.73 2.13
N ALA A 516 -20.00 -19.97 2.09
CA ALA A 516 -20.75 -20.20 0.85
C ALA A 516 -20.75 -18.97 -0.06
N ALA A 517 -20.91 -17.78 0.52
CA ALA A 517 -20.90 -16.50 -0.19
C ALA A 517 -19.54 -16.23 -0.86
N LEU A 518 -18.44 -16.46 -0.14
CA LEU A 518 -17.07 -16.30 -0.64
C LEU A 518 -16.79 -17.26 -1.80
N ALA A 519 -17.14 -18.54 -1.65
CA ALA A 519 -16.97 -19.53 -2.70
C ALA A 519 -17.74 -19.15 -3.96
N SER A 520 -19.01 -18.75 -3.81
CA SER A 520 -19.81 -18.29 -4.95
C SER A 520 -19.25 -17.02 -5.58
N ALA A 521 -18.75 -16.08 -4.80
CA ALA A 521 -18.20 -14.81 -5.30
C ALA A 521 -16.88 -15.00 -6.07
N ALA A 522 -16.05 -15.98 -5.68
CA ALA A 522 -14.78 -16.29 -6.34
C ALA A 522 -14.95 -16.76 -7.80
N ASP A 523 -16.10 -17.35 -8.14
CA ASP A 523 -16.40 -17.84 -9.49
C ASP A 523 -17.04 -16.77 -10.41
N ARG A 524 -17.35 -15.58 -9.88
CA ARG A 524 -18.06 -14.53 -10.62
C ARG A 524 -17.10 -13.69 -11.46
N GLN A 525 -17.63 -13.15 -12.55
CA GLN A 525 -16.92 -12.21 -13.43
C GLN A 525 -17.11 -10.74 -13.04
N GLY A 526 -18.06 -10.45 -12.14
CA GLY A 526 -18.36 -9.09 -11.68
C GLY A 526 -18.26 -8.95 -10.16
N PRO A 527 -18.23 -7.72 -9.63
CA PRO A 527 -18.04 -7.47 -8.22
C PRO A 527 -19.19 -8.02 -7.37
N SER A 528 -18.85 -8.41 -6.14
CA SER A 528 -19.79 -8.92 -5.15
C SER A 528 -19.68 -8.11 -3.85
N VAL A 529 -20.82 -7.79 -3.23
CA VAL A 529 -20.90 -7.17 -1.91
C VAL A 529 -21.52 -8.17 -0.93
N ILE A 530 -20.76 -8.52 0.09
CA ILE A 530 -21.18 -9.40 1.17
C ILE A 530 -21.20 -8.55 2.44
N GLU A 531 -22.38 -8.32 2.98
CA GLU A 531 -22.56 -7.55 4.22
C GLU A 531 -22.56 -8.47 5.44
N ILE A 532 -21.79 -8.07 6.45
CA ILE A 532 -21.65 -8.74 7.73
C ILE A 532 -22.04 -7.74 8.82
N ASP A 533 -23.05 -8.09 9.62
CA ASP A 533 -23.43 -7.31 10.81
C ASP A 533 -22.45 -7.63 11.96
N GLU A 534 -21.78 -6.60 12.50
CA GLU A 534 -20.79 -6.75 13.59
C GLU A 534 -21.40 -7.43 14.81
N ALA A 535 -22.55 -6.94 15.29
CA ALA A 535 -23.14 -7.38 16.55
C ALA A 535 -23.49 -8.87 16.48
N ARG A 536 -24.13 -9.28 15.39
CA ARG A 536 -24.49 -10.67 15.14
C ARG A 536 -23.26 -11.56 15.02
N TRP A 537 -22.19 -11.10 14.36
CA TRP A 537 -20.96 -11.88 14.26
C TRP A 537 -20.30 -12.08 15.64
N GLN A 538 -20.33 -11.08 16.51
CA GLN A 538 -19.77 -11.18 17.86
C GLN A 538 -20.56 -12.17 18.74
N GLU A 539 -21.89 -12.17 18.64
CA GLU A 539 -22.75 -13.10 19.39
C GLU A 539 -22.44 -14.57 19.10
N LEU A 540 -22.14 -14.91 17.84
CA LEU A 540 -21.85 -16.29 17.40
C LEU A 540 -20.65 -16.95 18.10
N LEU A 541 -19.78 -16.17 18.75
CA LEU A 541 -18.58 -16.67 19.43
C LEU A 541 -18.66 -16.59 20.96
N THR A 542 -19.81 -16.16 21.47
CA THR A 542 -20.17 -16.22 22.89
C THR A 542 -21.04 -17.43 23.25
N LEU A 543 -21.55 -18.13 22.23
CA LEU A 543 -22.27 -19.41 22.30
C LEU A 543 -21.32 -20.57 21.96
#